data_AF-A0A9E0BCA5-F1
#
_entry.id   AF-A0A9E0BCA5-F1
#
_cell.length_a   1.000
_cell.length_b   1.000
_cell.length_c   1.000
_cell.angle_alpha   90.00
_cell.angle_beta   90.00
_cell.angle_gamma   90.00
#
_symmetry.space_group_name_H-M   'P 1'
#
loop_
_entity.id
_entity.type
_entity.pdbx_description
1 polymer ?
#
loop_
_entity_poly.entity_id
_entity_poly.type
_entity_poly.pdbx_seq_one_letter_code
_entity_poly.pdbx_strand_id
1 'polypeptide(L)'
;DEEYNILNEEFGTYMVSRAYEYRQLLEYLVFRYFAKSIYDYDFLGKCQMLVTNFFVIRQMDIIRWLDNHREYSFKDRMDVVHIFSRQVEYSEDNIENLYEDFIFDDIFKTDSLIAILWIDSENI
;
A
#
# COMPACT_ATOMS: atom_id res chain seq x y z
N ASP A 1 10.65 -10.43 10.93
CA ASP A 1 10.78 -11.90 10.90
C ASP A 1 11.40 -12.36 9.60
N GLU A 2 12.38 -13.26 9.68
CA GLU A 2 13.17 -13.74 8.54
C GLU A 2 12.29 -14.43 7.48
N GLU A 3 11.28 -15.18 7.91
CA GLU A 3 10.31 -15.84 7.03
C GLU A 3 9.49 -14.84 6.18
N TYR A 4 9.08 -13.73 6.79
CA TYR A 4 8.34 -12.67 6.08
C TYR A 4 9.21 -12.00 5.01
N ASN A 5 10.51 -11.77 5.30
CA ASN A 5 11.42 -11.16 4.34
C ASN A 5 11.63 -12.07 3.12
N ILE A 6 11.84 -13.38 3.36
CA ILE A 6 11.97 -14.38 2.28
C ILE A 6 10.70 -14.40 1.41
N LEU A 7 9.52 -14.40 2.04
CA LEU A 7 8.24 -14.38 1.32
C LEU A 7 8.09 -13.11 0.47
N ASN A 8 8.46 -11.95 1.02
CA ASN A 8 8.37 -10.68 0.32
C ASN A 8 9.33 -10.61 -0.88
N GLU A 9 10.55 -11.16 -0.75
CA GLU A 9 11.51 -11.29 -1.85
C GLU A 9 11.02 -12.25 -2.94
N GLU A 10 10.44 -13.39 -2.54
CA GLU A 10 9.91 -14.39 -3.48
C GLU A 10 8.76 -13.80 -4.30
N PHE A 11 7.81 -13.14 -3.64
CA PHE A 11 6.71 -12.46 -4.32
C PHE A 11 7.19 -11.26 -5.16
N GLY A 12 8.15 -10.50 -4.65
CA GLY A 12 8.80 -9.41 -5.37
C GLY A 12 9.38 -9.89 -6.69
N THR A 13 10.19 -10.95 -6.64
CA THR A 13 10.79 -11.61 -7.81
C THR A 13 9.71 -12.08 -8.79
N TYR A 14 8.65 -12.72 -8.29
CA TYR A 14 7.52 -13.17 -9.11
C TYR A 14 6.81 -12.01 -9.83
N MET A 15 6.73 -10.85 -9.20
CA MET A 15 6.04 -9.66 -9.73
C MET A 15 6.92 -8.72 -10.56
N VAL A 16 8.24 -8.94 -10.67
CA VAL A 16 9.17 -8.05 -11.41
C VAL A 16 8.68 -7.76 -12.84
N SER A 17 8.25 -8.78 -13.58
CA SER A 17 7.73 -8.61 -14.96
C SER A 17 6.46 -7.73 -15.04
N ARG A 18 5.75 -7.59 -13.93
CA ARG A 18 4.50 -6.83 -13.77
C ARG A 18 4.65 -5.63 -12.82
N ALA A 19 5.88 -5.18 -12.56
CA ALA A 19 6.15 -4.02 -11.71
C ALA A 19 5.44 -2.75 -12.20
N TYR A 20 5.15 -2.64 -13.50
CA TYR A 20 4.40 -1.53 -14.09
C TYR A 20 2.98 -1.39 -13.51
N GLU A 21 2.36 -2.48 -13.05
CA GLU A 21 1.04 -2.44 -12.44
C GLU A 21 1.06 -1.73 -11.07
N TYR A 22 2.12 -1.93 -10.27
CA TYR A 22 2.32 -1.20 -9.02
C TYR A 22 2.61 0.28 -9.27
N ARG A 23 3.34 0.60 -10.34
CA ARG A 23 3.54 1.99 -10.76
C ARG A 23 2.20 2.66 -11.09
N GLN A 24 1.33 2.01 -11.85
CA GLN A 24 -0.01 2.55 -12.17
C GLN A 24 -0.87 2.71 -10.91
N LEU A 25 -0.78 1.77 -9.96
CA LEU A 25 -1.45 1.90 -8.66
C LEU A 25 -0.94 3.12 -7.89
N LEU A 26 0.37 3.35 -7.83
CA LEU A 26 0.95 4.53 -7.19
C LEU A 26 0.51 5.82 -7.88
N GLU A 27 0.51 5.87 -9.21
CA GLU A 27 0.02 7.01 -9.99
C GLU A 27 -1.45 7.33 -9.64
N TYR A 28 -2.29 6.31 -9.48
CA TYR A 28 -3.67 6.45 -9.01
C TYR A 28 -3.76 7.01 -7.57
N LEU A 29 -2.98 6.47 -6.63
CA LEU A 29 -3.01 6.93 -5.23
C LEU A 29 -2.52 8.38 -5.11
N VAL A 30 -1.48 8.77 -5.87
CA VAL A 30 -0.99 10.17 -5.95
C VAL A 30 -2.12 11.06 -6.44
N PHE A 31 -2.73 10.73 -7.57
CA PHE A 31 -3.82 11.52 -8.14
C PHE A 31 -4.98 11.68 -7.14
N ARG A 32 -5.37 10.59 -6.47
CA ARG A 32 -6.49 10.56 -5.54
C ARG A 32 -6.25 11.38 -4.27
N TYR A 33 -5.06 11.30 -3.68
CA TYR A 33 -4.80 11.90 -2.36
C TYR A 33 -4.13 13.28 -2.42
N PHE A 34 -3.24 13.54 -3.39
CA PHE A 34 -2.55 14.83 -3.47
C PHE A 34 -3.51 15.94 -3.91
N ALA A 35 -4.47 15.65 -4.80
CA ALA A 35 -5.49 16.63 -5.15
C ALA A 35 -6.34 17.03 -3.93
N LYS A 36 -6.53 16.11 -2.98
CA LYS A 36 -7.28 16.39 -1.74
C LYS A 36 -6.51 17.27 -0.76
N SER A 37 -5.18 17.24 -0.78
CA SER A 37 -4.36 18.08 0.12
C SER A 37 -4.52 19.58 -0.12
N ILE A 38 -5.05 19.99 -1.28
CA ILE A 38 -5.32 21.40 -1.60
C ILE A 38 -6.46 21.94 -0.73
N TYR A 39 -7.40 21.08 -0.30
CA TYR A 39 -8.58 21.51 0.45
C TYR A 39 -8.32 21.64 1.95
N ASP A 40 -7.50 20.76 2.53
CA ASP A 40 -7.21 20.71 3.97
C ASP A 40 -5.79 21.20 4.32
N TYR A 41 -4.97 21.52 3.32
CA TYR A 41 -3.56 21.93 3.46
C TYR A 41 -2.66 20.88 4.14
N ASP A 42 -3.14 19.64 4.29
CA ASP A 42 -2.38 18.55 4.89
C ASP A 42 -1.73 17.70 3.79
N PHE A 43 -0.57 18.14 3.31
CA PHE A 43 0.18 17.40 2.29
C PHE A 43 0.89 16.17 2.88
N LEU A 44 1.45 16.31 4.09
CA LEU A 44 2.24 15.24 4.70
C LEU A 44 1.36 14.04 5.08
N GLY A 45 0.18 14.26 5.67
CA GLY A 45 -0.76 13.18 5.99
C GLY A 45 -1.26 12.45 4.74
N LYS A 46 -1.39 13.13 3.60
CA LYS A 46 -1.71 12.48 2.32
C LYS A 46 -0.56 11.63 1.78
N CYS A 47 0.70 12.05 1.97
CA CYS A 47 1.86 11.22 1.67
C CYS A 47 1.91 9.97 2.57
N GLN A 48 1.68 10.14 3.88
CA GLN A 48 1.65 9.02 4.83
C GLN A 48 0.57 8.01 4.43
N MET A 49 -0.65 8.49 4.16
CA MET A 49 -1.75 7.64 3.72
C MET A 49 -1.47 6.92 2.41
N LEU A 50 -0.87 7.61 1.43
CA LEU A 50 -0.50 7.00 0.16
C LEU A 50 0.47 5.82 0.37
N VAL A 51 1.53 6.03 1.16
CA VAL A 51 2.56 5.02 1.40
C VAL A 51 1.96 3.84 2.17
N THR A 52 1.20 4.10 3.23
CA THR A 52 0.53 3.05 4.00
C THR A 52 -0.42 2.23 3.13
N ASN A 53 -1.28 2.89 2.34
CA ASN A 53 -2.25 2.21 1.50
C ASN A 53 -1.60 1.34 0.44
N PHE A 54 -0.48 1.81 -0.14
CA PHE A 54 0.31 1.00 -1.05
C PHE A 54 0.83 -0.28 -0.38
N PHE A 55 1.39 -0.17 0.83
CA PHE A 55 1.87 -1.35 1.57
C PHE A 55 0.73 -2.31 1.92
N VAL A 56 -0.41 -1.80 2.40
CA VAL A 56 -1.57 -2.64 2.71
C VAL A 56 -2.04 -3.41 1.48
N ILE A 57 -2.16 -2.76 0.33
CA ILE A 57 -2.54 -3.44 -0.93
C ILE A 57 -1.49 -4.50 -1.30
N ARG A 58 -0.20 -4.19 -1.19
CA ARG A 58 0.88 -5.17 -1.45
C ARG A 58 0.79 -6.38 -0.51
N GLN A 59 0.49 -6.19 0.77
CA GLN A 59 0.26 -7.29 1.70
C GLN A 59 -0.96 -8.13 1.32
N MET A 60 -2.07 -7.49 0.95
CA MET A 60 -3.25 -8.20 0.47
C MET A 60 -2.96 -9.02 -0.79
N ASP A 61 -2.11 -8.51 -1.68
CA ASP A 61 -1.65 -9.22 -2.87
C ASP A 61 -0.84 -10.48 -2.52
N ILE A 62 0.09 -10.38 -1.56
CA ILE A 62 0.88 -11.53 -1.05
C ILE A 62 -0.05 -12.58 -0.45
N ILE A 63 -1.02 -12.17 0.38
CA ILE A 63 -1.99 -13.08 0.98
C ILE A 63 -2.82 -13.78 -0.10
N ARG A 64 -3.34 -13.03 -1.07
CA ARG A 64 -4.12 -13.59 -2.18
C ARG A 64 -3.30 -14.58 -3.01
N TRP A 65 -2.03 -14.26 -3.25
CA TRP A 65 -1.10 -15.13 -3.96
C TRP A 65 -0.87 -16.44 -3.20
N LEU A 66 -0.70 -16.39 -1.89
CA LEU A 66 -0.56 -17.58 -1.05
C LEU A 66 -1.84 -18.43 -1.04
N ASP A 67 -3.01 -17.80 -0.89
CA ASP A 67 -4.32 -18.48 -0.90
C ASP A 67 -4.58 -19.21 -2.23
N ASN A 68 -4.12 -18.62 -3.34
CA ASN A 68 -4.26 -19.17 -4.69
C ASN A 68 -3.08 -20.10 -5.07
N HIS A 69 -2.42 -20.74 -4.11
CA HIS A 69 -1.33 -21.68 -4.35
C HIS A 69 -0.16 -21.09 -5.18
N ARG A 70 0.19 -19.83 -4.91
CA ARG A 70 1.22 -19.05 -5.60
C ARG A 70 0.89 -18.71 -7.06
N GLU A 71 -0.39 -18.62 -7.40
CA GLU A 71 -0.87 -18.02 -8.65
C GLU A 71 -1.55 -16.67 -8.36
N TYR A 72 -1.17 -15.62 -9.09
CA TYR A 72 -1.78 -14.31 -8.91
C TYR A 72 -1.96 -13.62 -10.26
N SER A 73 -3.22 -13.43 -10.64
CA SER A 73 -3.63 -12.83 -11.91
C SER A 73 -3.97 -11.35 -11.78
N PHE A 74 -4.09 -10.66 -12.91
CA PHE A 74 -4.57 -9.27 -12.93
C PHE A 74 -6.00 -9.13 -12.38
N LYS A 75 -6.82 -10.19 -12.51
CA LYS A 75 -8.17 -10.20 -11.94
C LYS A 75 -8.12 -10.19 -10.42
N ASP A 76 -7.24 -11.00 -9.83
CA ASP A 76 -7.03 -11.04 -8.38
C ASP A 76 -6.64 -9.66 -7.85
N ARG A 77 -5.78 -8.94 -8.58
CA ARG A 77 -5.44 -7.55 -8.28
C ARG A 77 -6.63 -6.62 -8.28
N MET A 78 -7.45 -6.68 -9.32
CA MET A 78 -8.66 -5.84 -9.37
C MET A 78 -9.60 -6.15 -8.22
N ASP A 79 -9.74 -7.42 -7.84
CA ASP A 79 -10.57 -7.81 -6.70
C ASP A 79 -9.99 -7.25 -5.38
N VAL A 80 -8.66 -7.33 -5.17
CA VAL A 80 -7.98 -6.73 -4.01
C VAL A 80 -8.19 -5.22 -3.96
N VAL A 81 -7.90 -4.50 -5.05
CA VAL A 81 -8.05 -3.04 -5.11
C VAL A 81 -9.51 -2.63 -4.92
N HIS A 82 -10.46 -3.41 -5.44
CA HIS A 82 -11.89 -3.14 -5.28
C HIS A 82 -12.34 -3.34 -3.84
N ILE A 83 -11.89 -4.40 -3.17
CA ILE A 83 -12.15 -4.63 -1.74
C ILE A 83 -11.54 -3.50 -0.92
N PHE A 84 -10.27 -3.16 -1.17
CA PHE A 84 -9.57 -2.07 -0.49
C PHE A 84 -10.33 -0.75 -0.64
N SER A 85 -10.72 -0.38 -1.86
CA SER A 85 -11.47 0.85 -2.12
C SER A 85 -12.80 0.87 -1.36
N ARG A 86 -13.53 -0.25 -1.34
CA ARG A 86 -14.82 -0.31 -0.64
C ARG A 86 -14.65 -0.17 0.88
N GLN A 87 -13.64 -0.82 1.46
CA GLN A 87 -13.45 -0.89 2.90
C GLN A 87 -12.72 0.34 3.45
N VAL A 88 -11.86 0.98 2.67
CA VAL A 88 -11.07 2.13 3.11
C VAL A 88 -11.55 3.39 2.40
N GLU A 89 -11.45 3.45 1.08
CA GLU A 89 -11.66 4.71 0.35
C GLU A 89 -13.10 5.24 0.35
N TYR A 90 -14.10 4.36 0.47
CA TYR A 90 -15.52 4.69 0.48
C TYR A 90 -16.19 4.52 1.86
N SER A 91 -15.40 4.23 2.89
CA SER A 91 -15.87 4.15 4.27
C SER A 91 -15.34 5.36 5.02
N GLU A 92 -16.20 6.37 5.23
CA GLU A 92 -15.81 7.61 5.91
C GLU A 92 -15.26 7.30 7.31
N ASP A 93 -15.95 6.44 8.08
CA ASP A 93 -15.51 6.00 9.41
C ASP A 93 -14.10 5.38 9.40
N ASN A 94 -13.79 4.53 8.42
CA ASN A 94 -12.48 3.87 8.37
C ASN A 94 -11.37 4.82 7.92
N ILE A 95 -11.68 5.77 7.03
CA ILE A 95 -10.73 6.80 6.64
C ILE A 95 -10.42 7.71 7.82
N GLU A 96 -11.43 8.10 8.61
CA GLU A 96 -11.24 8.96 9.78
C GLU A 96 -10.40 8.25 10.85
N ASN A 97 -10.72 7.00 11.18
CA ASN A 97 -9.91 6.20 12.11
C ASN A 97 -8.46 6.06 11.63
N LEU A 98 -8.26 5.81 10.34
CA LEU A 98 -6.92 5.69 9.77
C LEU A 98 -6.15 7.03 9.83
N TYR A 99 -6.83 8.16 9.66
CA TYR A 99 -6.22 9.48 9.85
C TYR A 99 -5.83 9.74 11.30
N GLU A 100 -6.66 9.36 12.27
CA GLU A 100 -6.30 9.46 13.68
C GLU A 100 -5.07 8.60 13.98
N ASP A 101 -5.05 7.36 13.50
CA ASP A 101 -3.90 6.47 13.64
C ASP A 101 -2.62 7.08 13.04
N PHE A 102 -2.69 7.77 11.90
CA PHE A 102 -1.54 8.45 11.30
C PHE A 102 -0.99 9.61 12.13
N ILE A 103 -1.84 10.29 12.90
CA ILE A 103 -1.46 11.42 13.73
C ILE A 103 -0.87 10.93 15.07
N PHE A 104 -1.44 9.87 15.62
CA PHE A 104 -1.17 9.46 17.01
C PHE A 104 -0.28 8.23 17.15
N ASP A 105 -0.17 7.37 16.12
CA ASP A 105 0.66 6.17 16.18
C ASP A 105 2.06 6.42 15.58
N ASP A 106 3.08 6.07 16.37
CA ASP A 106 4.49 6.20 16.02
C ASP A 106 4.89 5.33 14.81
N ILE A 107 4.14 4.27 14.52
CA ILE A 107 4.36 3.38 13.37
C ILE A 107 4.23 4.14 12.05
N PHE A 108 3.36 5.16 12.00
CA PHE A 108 3.09 5.92 10.77
C PHE A 108 3.88 7.23 10.68
N LYS A 109 4.77 7.51 11.64
CA LYS A 109 5.69 8.65 11.56
C LYS A 109 6.52 8.58 10.28
N THR A 110 6.85 9.77 9.76
CA THR A 110 7.63 9.92 8.53
C THR A 110 8.92 9.09 8.53
N ASP A 111 9.64 9.06 9.66
CA ASP A 111 10.89 8.29 9.78
C ASP A 111 10.66 6.78 9.66
N SER A 112 9.56 6.27 10.22
CA SER A 112 9.15 4.87 10.12
C SER A 112 8.78 4.50 8.67
N LEU A 113 8.04 5.37 7.98
CA LEU A 113 7.67 5.15 6.57
C LEU A 113 8.88 5.24 5.63
N ILE A 114 9.81 6.17 5.89
CA ILE A 114 11.07 6.25 5.17
C ILE A 114 11.87 4.97 5.39
N ALA A 115 11.99 4.47 6.62
CA ALA A 115 12.69 3.23 6.90
C ALA A 115 12.12 2.04 6.10
N ILE A 116 10.79 1.92 6.01
CA ILE A 116 10.14 0.85 5.23
C ILE A 116 10.43 1.01 3.73
N LEU A 117 10.35 2.23 3.19
CA LEU A 117 10.67 2.50 1.78
C LEU A 117 12.14 2.21 1.44
N TRP A 118 13.06 2.49 2.36
CA TRP A 118 14.49 2.23 2.19
C TRP A 118 14.82 0.73 2.27
N ILE A 119 14.22 -0.01 3.19
CA ILE A 119 14.37 -1.47 3.30
C ILE A 119 13.91 -2.16 2.00
N ASP A 120 12.84 -1.68 1.38
CA ASP A 120 12.37 -2.22 0.09
C ASP A 120 13.25 -1.78 -1.10
N SER A 121 13.99 -0.67 -0.99
CA SER A 121 14.87 -0.17 -2.06
C SER A 121 16.21 -0.91 -2.18
N GLU A 122 16.69 -1.50 -1.07
CA GLU A 122 17.93 -2.29 -1.05
C GLU A 122 17.72 -3.74 -1.52
N ASN A 123 16.46 -4.18 -1.68
CA ASN A 123 16.06 -5.53 -2.10
C ASN A 123 15.58 -5.60 -3.57
N ILE A 124 15.89 -4.58 -4.39
CA ILE A 124 15.61 -4.52 -5.83
C ILE A 124 16.91 -4.59 -6.63
#